data_AF-A0A124RDI0-F1
#
_entry.id   AF-A0A124RDI0-F1
#
_cell.length_a   1.000
_cell.length_b   1.000
_cell.length_c   1.000
_cell.angle_alpha   90.00
_cell.angle_beta   90.00
_cell.angle_gamma   90.00
#
_symmetry.space_group_name_H-M   'P 1'
#
loop_
_entity.id
_entity.type
_entity.pdbx_description
1 polymer ?
#
loop_
_entity_poly.entity_id
_entity_poly.type
_entity_poly.pdbx_seq_one_letter_code
_entity_poly.pdbx_strand_id
1 'polypeptide(L)'
;MVDELLDIPPVLVVGAGPTGLAAAMSLARARVPVRVIDQAAAPSPCSRAIGIQARTLELLEQHRAVEPFLASGHRAHAAALHADGRVIARLDFDPLQTRYPYLLFLDQSVTERLLAEHLESLGVTVERGLTLTACDAGGASLDVTIRDARGAEERFAPSYLIAADGAHSTVRHLLGVGFAGRPFEQTFLLADLAAIPDWPDDEIHLFTTAEGIAGLFPMGDGRYRLVADRPRENGALSDERGPSLARCQEIVRARVGTSIVVSDLTWSSYFHLHSRMVERLRHGRVFFAGDAAHVHSPAGAQGMNTGIQEAFNLGWKLARVLGAGAPERLLDTYHTERHPIERDVLRQTSFLTQIVEADRGPMKLLRDHVVPLLASFGPMRDAVRRTVSELGVQYRKSPLTLERVLDGGPRAGERAPDALVHVIDGPLGQAPGVARLFDLHEPTGFTLLLLEDPPQEGGVGAPPPAAEAAQALAQSLERIMPGAVRVWRVADTEGDGAAGLADAYGRSRPSFYLVRPDGYIAARGRLASDTNALLRHCESWFAGVSLPA
;
A
#
# COMPACT_ATOMS: atom_id res chain seq x y z
N MET A 1 28.02 3.80 15.47
CA MET A 1 26.79 3.56 14.68
C MET A 1 26.06 2.26 15.01
N VAL A 2 26.71 1.10 15.26
CA VAL A 2 25.98 -0.12 15.68
C VAL A 2 25.57 -0.07 17.17
N ASP A 3 26.38 0.58 18.03
CA ASP A 3 26.10 0.67 19.48
C ASP A 3 25.08 1.73 19.89
N GLU A 4 24.97 2.87 19.19
CA GLU A 4 24.06 3.97 19.62
C GLU A 4 22.58 3.70 19.35
N LEU A 5 22.25 2.81 18.41
CA LEU A 5 20.85 2.43 18.13
C LEU A 5 20.27 1.49 19.20
N LEU A 6 21.12 0.91 20.06
CA LEU A 6 20.69 -0.01 21.13
C LEU A 6 20.10 0.71 22.35
N ASP A 7 20.33 2.01 22.52
CA ASP A 7 19.82 2.80 23.66
C ASP A 7 18.48 3.52 23.37
N ILE A 8 17.95 3.42 22.15
CA ILE A 8 16.67 4.06 21.79
C ILE A 8 15.51 3.14 22.23
N PRO A 9 14.54 3.65 23.03
CA PRO A 9 13.37 2.87 23.38
C PRO A 9 12.62 2.41 22.13
N PRO A 10 12.11 1.16 22.08
CA PRO A 10 11.51 0.63 20.87
C PRO A 10 10.25 1.39 20.48
N VAL A 11 9.92 1.35 19.19
CA VAL A 11 8.58 1.69 18.71
C VAL A 11 7.64 0.55 19.07
N LEU A 12 6.53 0.85 19.73
CA LEU A 12 5.50 -0.14 20.04
C LEU A 12 4.46 -0.20 18.92
N VAL A 13 4.31 -1.36 18.28
CA VAL A 13 3.21 -1.64 17.35
C VAL A 13 2.15 -2.44 18.09
N VAL A 14 0.92 -1.93 18.12
CA VAL A 14 -0.21 -2.57 18.78
C VAL A 14 -1.14 -3.13 17.71
N GLY A 15 -1.25 -4.45 17.64
CA GLY A 15 -1.98 -5.19 16.61
C GLY A 15 -1.03 -5.80 15.57
N ALA A 16 -1.14 -7.12 15.37
CA ALA A 16 -0.34 -7.91 14.44
C ALA A 16 -1.15 -8.38 13.21
N GLY A 17 -2.08 -7.54 12.75
CA GLY A 17 -2.66 -7.67 11.41
C GLY A 17 -1.70 -7.17 10.31
N PRO A 18 -2.12 -7.18 9.03
CA PRO A 18 -1.24 -6.87 7.90
C PRO A 18 -0.56 -5.49 8.02
N THR A 19 -1.29 -4.47 8.47
CA THR A 19 -0.77 -3.12 8.72
C THR A 19 0.34 -3.10 9.77
N GLY A 20 0.11 -3.75 10.93
CA GLY A 20 1.08 -3.76 12.03
C GLY A 20 2.34 -4.55 11.68
N LEU A 21 2.18 -5.70 11.03
CA LEU A 21 3.29 -6.51 10.55
C LEU A 21 4.13 -5.76 9.49
N ALA A 22 3.49 -5.08 8.54
CA ALA A 22 4.18 -4.25 7.56
C ALA A 22 4.94 -3.07 8.22
N ALA A 23 4.35 -2.44 9.24
CA ALA A 23 4.99 -1.34 9.96
C ALA A 23 6.24 -1.83 10.70
N ALA A 24 6.11 -2.95 11.41
CA ALA A 24 7.23 -3.58 12.10
C ALA A 24 8.33 -4.02 11.12
N MET A 25 7.95 -4.59 9.97
CA MET A 25 8.90 -4.98 8.92
C MET A 25 9.68 -3.78 8.37
N SER A 26 8.99 -2.65 8.13
CA SER A 26 9.65 -1.42 7.67
C SER A 26 10.66 -0.88 8.68
N LEU A 27 10.31 -0.90 9.98
CA LEU A 27 11.18 -0.44 11.06
C LEU A 27 12.36 -1.39 11.29
N ALA A 28 12.12 -2.70 11.31
CA ALA A 28 13.13 -3.73 11.50
C ALA A 28 14.17 -3.71 10.37
N ARG A 29 13.74 -3.56 9.10
CA ARG A 29 14.66 -3.38 7.97
C ARG A 29 15.58 -2.17 8.14
N ALA A 30 15.05 -1.09 8.70
CA ALA A 30 15.82 0.11 8.98
C ALA A 30 16.61 0.05 10.31
N ARG A 31 16.65 -1.10 10.98
CA ARG A 31 17.31 -1.35 12.27
C ARG A 31 16.81 -0.45 13.41
N VAL A 32 15.54 -0.04 13.35
CA VAL A 32 14.88 0.63 14.48
C VAL A 32 14.36 -0.44 15.43
N PRO A 33 14.68 -0.37 16.74
CA PRO A 33 14.11 -1.28 17.73
C PRO A 33 12.58 -1.21 17.71
N VAL A 34 11.92 -2.37 17.56
CA VAL A 34 10.46 -2.46 17.46
C VAL A 34 9.95 -3.60 18.32
N ARG A 35 8.84 -3.36 18.99
CA ARG A 35 8.10 -4.35 19.77
C ARG A 35 6.70 -4.47 19.19
N VAL A 36 6.24 -5.69 18.92
CA VAL A 36 4.91 -5.94 18.33
C VAL A 36 4.08 -6.76 19.30
N ILE A 37 2.94 -6.21 19.73
CA ILE A 37 2.02 -6.91 20.63
C ILE A 37 0.68 -7.18 19.93
N ASP A 38 0.05 -8.29 20.27
CA ASP A 38 -1.32 -8.60 19.86
C ASP A 38 -2.10 -9.25 21.01
N GLN A 39 -3.34 -8.84 21.22
CA GLN A 39 -4.20 -9.39 22.25
C GLN A 39 -4.66 -10.83 21.93
N ALA A 40 -4.72 -11.20 20.65
CA ALA A 40 -5.11 -12.53 20.22
C ALA A 40 -3.99 -13.53 20.50
N ALA A 41 -4.33 -14.62 21.19
CA ALA A 41 -3.39 -15.68 21.54
C ALA A 41 -2.81 -16.42 20.31
N ALA A 42 -3.52 -16.38 19.17
CA ALA A 42 -3.11 -16.98 17.91
C ALA A 42 -3.61 -16.13 16.72
N PRO A 43 -2.98 -16.24 15.53
CA PRO A 43 -3.51 -15.64 14.30
C PRO A 43 -4.95 -16.09 14.03
N SER A 44 -5.76 -15.21 13.44
CA SER A 44 -7.12 -15.58 13.06
C SER A 44 -7.10 -16.54 11.86
N PRO A 45 -7.86 -17.64 11.87
CA PRO A 45 -8.02 -18.47 10.68
C PRO A 45 -8.96 -17.84 9.65
N CYS A 46 -9.68 -16.76 10.00
CA CYS A 46 -10.71 -16.17 9.14
C CYS A 46 -10.12 -15.11 8.21
N SER A 47 -10.39 -15.25 6.92
CA SER A 47 -9.92 -14.34 5.87
C SER A 47 -11.00 -13.30 5.55
N ARG A 48 -10.83 -12.03 5.93
CA ARG A 48 -11.77 -10.95 5.58
C ARG A 48 -11.35 -10.21 4.30
N ALA A 49 -10.05 -10.12 4.04
CA ALA A 49 -9.48 -9.58 2.81
C ALA A 49 -8.83 -10.69 1.97
N ILE A 50 -8.87 -10.56 0.65
CA ILE A 50 -8.21 -11.52 -0.27
C ILE A 50 -7.38 -10.86 -1.36
N GLY A 51 -7.69 -9.63 -1.78
CA GLY A 51 -7.00 -8.98 -2.89
C GLY A 51 -5.77 -8.21 -2.43
N ILE A 52 -4.63 -8.48 -3.06
CA ILE A 52 -3.41 -7.68 -2.96
C ILE A 52 -3.24 -6.92 -4.28
N GLN A 53 -3.20 -5.59 -4.20
CA GLN A 53 -3.11 -4.70 -5.34
C GLN A 53 -1.67 -4.62 -5.87
N ALA A 54 -1.53 -4.26 -7.16
CA ALA A 54 -0.23 -4.10 -7.80
C ALA A 54 0.72 -3.20 -6.98
N ARG A 55 0.24 -2.05 -6.47
CA ARG A 55 1.07 -1.15 -5.68
C ARG A 55 1.61 -1.80 -4.40
N THR A 56 0.81 -2.64 -3.74
CA THR A 56 1.24 -3.37 -2.55
C THR A 56 2.29 -4.42 -2.90
N LEU A 57 2.14 -5.13 -4.02
CA LEU A 57 3.15 -6.10 -4.49
C LEU A 57 4.49 -5.42 -4.77
N GLU A 58 4.49 -4.21 -5.33
CA GLU A 58 5.73 -3.44 -5.53
C GLU A 58 6.41 -3.06 -4.22
N LEU A 59 5.65 -2.68 -3.20
CA LEU A 59 6.20 -2.38 -1.88
C LEU A 59 6.75 -3.64 -1.21
N LEU A 60 6.07 -4.79 -1.36
CA LEU A 60 6.60 -6.08 -0.91
C LEU A 60 7.90 -6.45 -1.65
N GLU A 61 8.00 -6.16 -2.95
CA GLU A 61 9.24 -6.39 -3.73
C GLU A 61 10.37 -5.50 -3.22
N GLN A 62 10.10 -4.21 -3.03
CA GLN A 62 11.07 -3.27 -2.47
C GLN A 62 11.58 -3.71 -1.08
N HIS A 63 10.73 -4.37 -0.29
CA HIS A 63 11.10 -4.94 1.01
C HIS A 63 11.65 -6.38 0.93
N ARG A 64 11.76 -6.97 -0.27
CA ARG A 64 12.23 -8.34 -0.55
C ARG A 64 11.38 -9.44 0.10
N ALA A 65 10.06 -9.24 0.07
CA ALA A 65 9.09 -10.12 0.69
C ALA A 65 8.08 -10.69 -0.31
N VAL A 66 8.13 -10.34 -1.60
CA VAL A 66 7.04 -10.58 -2.56
C VAL A 66 6.96 -12.02 -3.07
N GLU A 67 8.08 -12.72 -3.19
CA GLU A 67 8.16 -14.02 -3.88
C GLU A 67 7.27 -15.09 -3.23
N PRO A 68 7.22 -15.24 -1.89
CA PRO A 68 6.30 -16.18 -1.25
C PRO A 68 4.82 -15.87 -1.50
N PHE A 69 4.47 -14.58 -1.68
CA PHE A 69 3.10 -14.18 -2.01
C PHE A 69 2.76 -14.61 -3.43
N LEU A 70 3.64 -14.34 -4.40
CA LEU A 70 3.44 -14.73 -5.80
C LEU A 70 3.37 -16.24 -5.99
N ALA A 71 4.07 -17.01 -5.15
CA ALA A 71 4.03 -18.47 -5.18
C ALA A 71 2.75 -19.06 -4.56
N SER A 72 2.15 -18.36 -3.60
CA SER A 72 0.97 -18.84 -2.87
C SER A 72 -0.35 -18.27 -3.39
N GLY A 73 -0.30 -17.13 -4.07
CA GLY A 73 -1.47 -16.38 -4.51
C GLY A 73 -1.87 -16.68 -5.95
N HIS A 74 -3.14 -16.39 -6.24
CA HIS A 74 -3.75 -16.58 -7.54
C HIS A 74 -3.87 -15.25 -8.30
N ARG A 75 -3.54 -15.22 -9.59
CA ARG A 75 -3.46 -13.96 -10.35
C ARG A 75 -4.74 -13.73 -11.13
N ALA A 76 -5.32 -12.54 -10.99
CA ALA A 76 -6.43 -12.08 -11.82
C ALA A 76 -6.01 -10.89 -12.68
N HIS A 77 -6.04 -11.09 -14.00
CA HIS A 77 -5.59 -10.13 -15.01
C HIS A 77 -6.71 -9.23 -15.52
N ALA A 78 -7.97 -9.58 -15.26
CA ALA A 78 -9.09 -8.73 -15.65
C ALA A 78 -10.24 -8.72 -14.63
N ALA A 79 -11.10 -7.73 -14.77
CA ALA A 79 -12.39 -7.66 -14.11
C ALA A 79 -13.51 -7.40 -15.12
N ALA A 80 -14.58 -8.18 -15.06
CA ALA A 80 -15.78 -8.03 -15.88
C ALA A 80 -16.95 -7.55 -15.02
N LEU A 81 -17.64 -6.50 -15.49
CA LEU A 81 -18.88 -6.02 -14.91
C LEU A 81 -20.05 -6.48 -15.77
N HIS A 82 -20.99 -7.17 -15.14
CA HIS A 82 -22.20 -7.72 -15.72
C HIS A 82 -23.41 -6.95 -15.22
N ALA A 83 -24.30 -6.56 -16.13
CA ALA A 83 -25.61 -6.01 -15.80
C ALA A 83 -26.68 -6.63 -16.69
N ASP A 84 -27.82 -7.01 -16.10
CA ASP A 84 -28.96 -7.63 -16.78
C ASP A 84 -28.57 -8.80 -17.71
N GLY A 85 -27.64 -9.65 -17.24
CA GLY A 85 -27.17 -10.85 -17.94
C GLY A 85 -26.20 -10.60 -19.09
N ARG A 86 -25.61 -9.40 -19.20
CA ARG A 86 -24.63 -9.04 -20.23
C ARG A 86 -23.38 -8.40 -19.63
N VAL A 87 -22.21 -8.63 -20.26
CA VAL A 87 -20.98 -7.89 -19.93
C VAL A 87 -21.12 -6.46 -20.44
N ILE A 88 -21.11 -5.49 -19.52
CA ILE A 88 -21.23 -4.06 -19.83
C ILE A 88 -19.89 -3.32 -19.78
N ALA A 89 -18.90 -3.87 -19.08
CA ALA A 89 -17.52 -3.38 -19.08
C ALA A 89 -16.54 -4.51 -18.77
N ARG A 90 -15.34 -4.43 -19.35
CA ARG A 90 -14.20 -5.28 -19.01
C ARG A 90 -12.97 -4.39 -18.79
N LEU A 91 -12.32 -4.60 -17.66
CA LEU A 91 -11.12 -3.89 -17.23
C LEU A 91 -9.96 -4.88 -17.22
N ASP A 92 -9.11 -4.82 -18.24
CA ASP A 92 -7.86 -5.57 -18.32
C ASP A 92 -6.73 -4.81 -17.61
N PHE A 93 -5.91 -5.47 -16.81
CA PHE A 93 -4.82 -4.87 -16.04
C PHE A 93 -3.45 -4.93 -16.74
N ASP A 94 -3.28 -5.72 -17.81
CA ASP A 94 -2.02 -5.88 -18.55
C ASP A 94 -1.36 -4.55 -18.99
N PRO A 95 -2.11 -3.49 -19.36
CA PRO A 95 -1.52 -2.20 -19.72
C PRO A 95 -0.93 -1.39 -18.56
N LEU A 96 -1.03 -1.85 -17.30
CA LEU A 96 -0.46 -1.15 -16.16
C LEU A 96 1.07 -1.13 -16.22
N GLN A 97 1.66 0.05 -15.95
CA GLN A 97 3.12 0.22 -15.87
C GLN A 97 3.70 -0.29 -14.55
N THR A 98 3.73 -1.62 -14.42
CA THR A 98 4.20 -2.36 -13.24
C THR A 98 4.63 -3.79 -13.64
N ARG A 99 5.45 -4.44 -12.81
CA ARG A 99 5.75 -5.88 -12.92
C ARG A 99 4.56 -6.77 -12.55
N TYR A 100 3.59 -6.20 -11.85
CA TYR A 100 2.43 -6.92 -11.32
C TYR A 100 1.14 -6.39 -11.94
N PRO A 101 0.92 -6.52 -13.26
CA PRO A 101 -0.25 -5.97 -13.93
C PRO A 101 -1.49 -6.85 -13.70
N TYR A 102 -1.76 -7.19 -12.44
CA TYR A 102 -2.83 -8.07 -11.98
C TYR A 102 -3.14 -7.80 -10.51
N LEU A 103 -4.30 -8.28 -10.06
CA LEU A 103 -4.59 -8.44 -8.63
C LEU A 103 -4.16 -9.84 -8.21
N LEU A 104 -3.50 -9.95 -7.05
CA LEU A 104 -3.14 -11.24 -6.48
C LEU A 104 -4.14 -11.60 -5.37
N PHE A 105 -4.85 -12.70 -5.55
CA PHE A 105 -5.80 -13.24 -4.59
C PHE A 105 -5.11 -14.24 -3.65
N LEU A 106 -5.13 -13.92 -2.37
CA LEU A 106 -4.49 -14.70 -1.31
C LEU A 106 -5.26 -14.51 -0.01
N ASP A 107 -5.50 -15.59 0.73
CA ASP A 107 -6.14 -15.49 2.03
C ASP A 107 -5.40 -14.54 2.98
N GLN A 108 -6.14 -13.69 3.69
CA GLN A 108 -5.54 -12.76 4.66
C GLN A 108 -4.70 -13.50 5.71
N SER A 109 -5.13 -14.67 6.18
CA SER A 109 -4.36 -15.47 7.14
C SER A 109 -3.01 -15.92 6.58
N VAL A 110 -2.95 -16.20 5.28
CA VAL A 110 -1.69 -16.51 4.59
C VAL A 110 -0.85 -15.24 4.42
N THR A 111 -1.47 -14.11 4.08
CA THR A 111 -0.80 -12.80 4.03
C THR A 111 -0.14 -12.44 5.37
N GLU A 112 -0.89 -12.54 6.48
CA GLU A 112 -0.38 -12.30 7.83
C GLU A 112 0.76 -13.26 8.19
N ARG A 113 0.61 -14.56 7.87
CA ARG A 113 1.67 -15.55 8.09
C ARG A 113 2.94 -15.20 7.33
N LEU A 114 2.86 -14.90 6.03
CA LEU A 114 4.03 -14.57 5.21
C LEU A 114 4.72 -13.29 5.69
N LEU A 115 3.96 -12.27 6.10
CA LEU A 115 4.52 -11.06 6.71
C LEU A 115 5.20 -11.35 8.05
N ALA A 116 4.60 -12.20 8.90
CA ALA A 116 5.17 -12.59 10.19
C ALA A 116 6.46 -13.42 10.01
N GLU A 117 6.47 -14.40 9.11
CA GLU A 117 7.66 -15.20 8.77
C GLU A 117 8.80 -14.31 8.25
N HIS A 118 8.49 -13.32 7.40
CA HIS A 118 9.49 -12.37 6.95
C HIS A 118 9.99 -11.46 8.08
N LEU A 119 9.11 -10.98 8.96
CA LEU A 119 9.47 -10.19 10.13
C LEU A 119 10.37 -10.96 11.10
N GLU A 120 10.08 -12.25 11.31
CA GLU A 120 10.91 -13.16 12.11
C GLU A 120 12.31 -13.32 11.51
N SER A 121 12.43 -13.39 10.18
CA SER A 121 13.73 -13.42 9.49
C SER A 121 14.56 -12.14 9.71
N LEU A 122 13.91 -11.03 10.10
CA LEU A 122 14.56 -9.78 10.50
C LEU A 122 14.84 -9.70 12.01
N GLY A 123 14.56 -10.78 12.77
CA GLY A 123 14.84 -10.89 14.20
C GLY A 123 13.74 -10.34 15.12
N VAL A 124 12.52 -10.09 14.60
CA VAL A 124 11.40 -9.57 15.38
C VAL A 124 10.26 -10.58 15.41
N THR A 125 9.78 -10.92 16.60
CA THR A 125 8.64 -11.83 16.80
C THR A 125 7.43 -11.06 17.34
N VAL A 126 6.24 -11.61 17.14
CA VAL A 126 4.99 -11.05 17.68
C VAL A 126 4.75 -11.59 19.09
N GLU A 127 4.58 -10.70 20.05
CA GLU A 127 4.18 -11.05 21.41
C GLU A 127 2.65 -11.13 21.52
N ARG A 128 2.13 -12.37 21.53
CA ARG A 128 0.69 -12.65 21.55
C ARG A 128 0.13 -12.79 22.96
N GLY A 129 -1.17 -12.52 23.09
CA GLY A 129 -1.87 -12.54 24.38
C GLY A 129 -1.57 -11.33 25.27
N LEU A 130 -1.02 -10.25 24.69
CA LEU A 130 -0.70 -9.01 25.39
C LEU A 130 -1.68 -7.91 24.95
N THR A 131 -2.33 -7.28 25.93
CA THR A 131 -3.30 -6.20 25.69
C THR A 131 -2.74 -4.89 26.21
N LEU A 132 -2.78 -3.83 25.41
CA LEU A 132 -2.52 -2.48 25.90
C LEU A 132 -3.68 -2.01 26.79
N THR A 133 -3.41 -1.64 28.04
CA THR A 133 -4.43 -1.28 29.04
C THR A 133 -4.37 0.19 29.45
N ALA A 134 -3.23 0.85 29.28
CA ALA A 134 -3.09 2.29 29.51
C ALA A 134 -2.14 2.90 28.48
N CYS A 135 -2.43 4.13 28.08
CA CYS A 135 -1.60 4.92 27.17
C CYS A 135 -1.73 6.40 27.56
N ASP A 136 -0.66 7.00 28.07
CA ASP A 136 -0.56 8.43 28.33
C ASP A 136 0.38 9.07 27.31
N ALA A 137 -0.21 9.86 26.40
CA ALA A 137 0.49 10.59 25.35
C ALA A 137 0.49 12.11 25.59
N GLY A 138 0.15 12.57 26.80
CA GLY A 138 0.02 14.00 27.12
C GLY A 138 1.34 14.69 27.52
N GLY A 139 2.39 13.91 27.77
CA GLY A 139 3.69 14.39 28.26
C GLY A 139 4.80 14.47 27.19
N ALA A 140 6.03 14.68 27.65
CA ALA A 140 7.23 14.65 26.80
C ALA A 140 7.62 13.21 26.39
N SER A 141 7.34 12.24 27.26
CA SER A 141 7.43 10.80 27.02
C SER A 141 6.05 10.20 26.71
N LEU A 142 6.05 9.04 26.07
CA LEU A 142 4.87 8.20 25.90
C LEU A 142 4.95 7.09 26.95
N ASP A 143 3.98 7.03 27.86
CA ASP A 143 3.91 6.00 28.89
C ASP A 143 2.82 4.98 28.54
N VAL A 144 3.16 3.69 28.56
CA VAL A 144 2.21 2.62 28.23
C VAL A 144 2.21 1.53 29.30
N THR A 145 1.06 0.89 29.46
CA THR A 145 0.93 -0.34 30.26
C THR A 145 0.32 -1.42 29.39
N ILE A 146 0.99 -2.57 29.37
CA ILE A 146 0.48 -3.78 28.73
C ILE A 146 0.19 -4.82 29.81
N ARG A 147 -0.74 -5.71 29.53
CA ARG A 147 -1.16 -6.78 30.43
C ARG A 147 -1.23 -8.11 29.71
N ASP A 148 -0.69 -9.15 30.33
CA ASP A 148 -0.78 -10.51 29.81
C ASP A 148 -2.11 -11.19 30.18
N ALA A 149 -2.34 -12.39 29.64
CA ALA A 149 -3.53 -13.19 29.92
C ALA A 149 -3.66 -13.65 31.40
N ARG A 150 -2.58 -13.58 32.18
CA ARG A 150 -2.55 -13.92 33.62
C ARG A 150 -2.79 -12.71 34.51
N GLY A 151 -2.90 -11.51 33.92
CA GLY A 151 -3.09 -10.26 34.62
C GLY A 151 -1.80 -9.58 35.09
N ALA A 152 -0.63 -10.09 34.70
CA ALA A 152 0.63 -9.41 34.97
C ALA A 152 0.75 -8.16 34.10
N GLU A 153 1.12 -7.04 34.71
CA GLU A 153 1.25 -5.75 34.04
C GLU A 153 2.72 -5.37 33.87
N GLU A 154 3.05 -4.82 32.71
CA GLU A 154 4.35 -4.25 32.39
C GLU A 154 4.15 -2.80 31.97
N ARG A 155 4.89 -1.88 32.61
CA ARG A 155 4.89 -0.46 32.26
C ARG A 155 6.26 -0.06 31.71
N PHE A 156 6.26 0.64 30.59
CA PHE A 156 7.46 1.15 29.94
C PHE A 156 7.14 2.38 29.07
N ALA A 157 8.17 3.01 28.51
CA ALA A 157 8.04 4.22 27.71
C ALA A 157 8.64 4.02 26.30
N PRO A 158 7.83 3.65 25.29
CA PRO A 158 8.32 3.53 23.91
C PRO A 158 8.59 4.91 23.28
N SER A 159 9.42 4.95 22.25
CA SER A 159 9.71 6.19 21.52
C SER A 159 8.48 6.74 20.80
N TYR A 160 7.69 5.83 20.22
CA TYR A 160 6.45 6.06 19.50
C TYR A 160 5.55 4.82 19.60
N LEU A 161 4.25 5.01 19.33
CA LEU A 161 3.29 3.91 19.21
C LEU A 161 2.57 3.98 17.86
N ILE A 162 2.44 2.82 17.21
CA ILE A 162 1.62 2.64 16.01
C ILE A 162 0.40 1.80 16.39
N ALA A 163 -0.77 2.42 16.37
CA ALA A 163 -2.06 1.79 16.55
C ALA A 163 -2.48 1.14 15.23
N ALA A 164 -2.35 -0.19 15.18
CA ALA A 164 -2.76 -1.06 14.09
C ALA A 164 -3.71 -2.17 14.59
N ASP A 165 -4.44 -1.89 15.67
CA ASP A 165 -5.28 -2.81 16.46
C ASP A 165 -6.73 -2.90 15.96
N GLY A 166 -6.96 -2.50 14.71
CA GLY A 166 -8.18 -2.76 13.97
C GLY A 166 -9.35 -1.80 14.28
N ALA A 167 -10.52 -2.15 13.73
CA ALA A 167 -11.72 -1.32 13.76
C ALA A 167 -12.19 -0.96 15.18
N HIS A 168 -11.90 -1.82 16.17
CA HIS A 168 -12.23 -1.63 17.59
C HIS A 168 -11.03 -1.12 18.42
N SER A 169 -10.07 -0.46 17.78
CA SER A 169 -8.82 0.04 18.36
C SER A 169 -8.93 0.45 19.83
N THR A 170 -8.30 -0.34 20.69
CA THR A 170 -8.11 -0.08 22.11
C THR A 170 -7.34 1.22 22.32
N VAL A 171 -6.31 1.48 21.50
CA VAL A 171 -5.52 2.72 21.56
C VAL A 171 -6.42 3.94 21.38
N ARG A 172 -7.30 3.90 20.38
CA ARG A 172 -8.22 5.00 20.09
C ARG A 172 -9.19 5.25 21.25
N HIS A 173 -9.67 4.19 21.89
CA HIS A 173 -10.53 4.28 23.08
C HIS A 173 -9.79 4.84 24.31
N LEU A 174 -8.55 4.39 24.57
CA LEU A 174 -7.74 4.87 25.70
C LEU A 174 -7.41 6.36 25.59
N LEU A 175 -7.18 6.85 24.36
CA LEU A 175 -6.86 8.26 24.10
C LEU A 175 -8.10 9.14 23.89
N GLY A 176 -9.31 8.57 23.95
CA GLY A 176 -10.56 9.31 23.69
C GLY A 176 -10.64 9.92 22.28
N VAL A 177 -9.95 9.33 21.30
CA VAL A 177 -9.92 9.83 19.92
C VAL A 177 -11.24 9.48 19.23
N GLY A 178 -11.92 10.48 18.68
CA GLY A 178 -13.18 10.30 17.96
C GLY A 178 -13.01 9.46 16.69
N PHE A 179 -14.03 8.66 16.37
CA PHE A 179 -14.09 7.87 15.15
C PHE A 179 -15.32 8.25 14.33
N ALA A 180 -15.19 9.38 13.63
CA ALA A 180 -16.29 10.05 12.94
C ALA A 180 -16.73 9.27 11.70
N GLY A 181 -18.03 9.16 11.47
CA GLY A 181 -18.57 8.50 10.29
C GLY A 181 -20.02 8.09 10.43
N ARG A 182 -20.54 7.37 9.43
CA ARG A 182 -21.93 6.87 9.42
C ARG A 182 -21.93 5.34 9.36
N PRO A 183 -22.77 4.65 10.16
CA PRO A 183 -23.08 3.27 9.87
C PRO A 183 -23.83 3.23 8.52
N PHE A 184 -23.42 2.33 7.63
CA PHE A 184 -24.27 1.96 6.51
C PHE A 184 -25.17 0.82 7.00
N GLU A 185 -26.46 0.85 6.64
CA GLU A 185 -27.42 -0.18 7.07
C GLU A 185 -27.27 -1.51 6.30
N GLN A 186 -26.20 -1.67 5.53
CA GLN A 186 -26.05 -2.78 4.61
C GLN A 186 -25.05 -3.82 5.11
N THR A 187 -25.51 -5.06 5.05
CA THR A 187 -24.73 -6.24 5.42
C THR A 187 -24.36 -6.97 4.15
N PHE A 188 -23.08 -7.29 3.99
CA PHE A 188 -22.58 -8.16 2.93
C PHE A 188 -22.41 -9.58 3.47
N LEU A 189 -22.54 -10.56 2.60
CA LEU A 189 -22.10 -11.91 2.85
C LEU A 189 -20.79 -12.18 2.12
N LEU A 190 -19.94 -12.97 2.76
CA LEU A 190 -18.72 -13.52 2.20
C LEU A 190 -18.79 -15.03 2.33
N ALA A 191 -18.38 -15.75 1.29
CA ALA A 191 -18.33 -17.21 1.30
C ALA A 191 -17.21 -17.73 0.41
N ASP A 192 -16.40 -18.65 0.94
CA ASP A 192 -15.43 -19.42 0.15
C ASP A 192 -16.03 -20.74 -0.24
N LEU A 193 -16.11 -20.97 -1.54
CA LEU A 193 -16.79 -22.10 -2.12
C LEU A 193 -16.05 -22.58 -3.38
N ALA A 194 -16.31 -23.81 -3.79
CA ALA A 194 -15.93 -24.27 -5.12
C ALA A 194 -16.96 -23.77 -6.14
N ALA A 195 -16.51 -23.35 -7.32
CA ALA A 195 -17.38 -23.00 -8.43
C ALA A 195 -16.80 -23.47 -9.76
N ILE A 196 -17.69 -23.79 -10.71
CA ILE A 196 -17.32 -24.13 -12.08
C ILE A 196 -17.99 -23.12 -13.02
N PRO A 197 -17.34 -21.99 -13.30
CA PRO A 197 -17.87 -20.99 -14.22
C PRO A 197 -17.54 -21.30 -15.70
N ASP A 198 -18.25 -20.63 -16.59
CA ASP A 198 -18.05 -20.70 -18.05
C ASP A 198 -16.98 -19.71 -18.57
N TRP A 199 -16.15 -19.16 -17.67
CA TRP A 199 -15.13 -18.14 -17.97
C TRP A 199 -13.75 -18.50 -17.38
N PRO A 200 -12.68 -17.86 -17.85
CA PRO A 200 -11.33 -18.12 -17.35
C PRO A 200 -11.17 -17.92 -15.84
N ASP A 201 -10.40 -18.80 -15.20
CA ASP A 201 -10.05 -18.72 -13.78
C ASP A 201 -8.95 -17.68 -13.52
N ASP A 202 -8.99 -16.51 -14.17
CA ASP A 202 -8.07 -15.37 -13.97
C ASP A 202 -8.80 -14.02 -14.08
N GLU A 203 -10.13 -14.05 -13.92
CA GLU A 203 -11.00 -12.89 -14.02
C GLU A 203 -11.88 -12.71 -12.79
N ILE A 204 -12.03 -11.45 -12.36
CA ILE A 204 -13.02 -11.05 -11.36
C ILE A 204 -14.34 -10.80 -12.05
N HIS A 205 -15.44 -11.37 -11.55
CA HIS A 205 -16.76 -11.16 -12.13
C HIS A 205 -17.69 -10.48 -11.14
N LEU A 206 -18.12 -9.26 -11.49
CA LEU A 206 -19.05 -8.44 -10.69
C LEU A 206 -20.39 -8.38 -11.40
N PHE A 207 -21.47 -8.65 -10.67
CA PHE A 207 -22.83 -8.73 -11.16
C PHE A 207 -23.69 -7.69 -10.44
N THR A 208 -24.47 -6.95 -11.21
CA THR A 208 -25.51 -6.06 -10.71
C THR A 208 -26.84 -6.44 -11.37
N THR A 209 -27.84 -6.74 -10.55
CA THR A 209 -29.16 -7.21 -10.99
C THR A 209 -30.25 -6.54 -10.17
N ALA A 210 -31.52 -6.67 -10.59
CA ALA A 210 -32.65 -6.21 -9.78
C ALA A 210 -32.77 -6.91 -8.41
N GLU A 211 -32.15 -8.09 -8.26
CA GLU A 211 -32.15 -8.85 -7.00
C GLU A 211 -30.97 -8.46 -6.09
N GLY A 212 -30.13 -7.51 -6.51
CA GLY A 212 -28.94 -7.07 -5.81
C GLY A 212 -27.64 -7.39 -6.56
N ILE A 213 -26.54 -7.36 -5.82
CA ILE A 213 -25.17 -7.40 -6.32
C ILE A 213 -24.46 -8.68 -5.87
N ALA A 214 -23.56 -9.18 -6.71
CA ALA A 214 -22.73 -10.32 -6.40
C ALA A 214 -21.36 -10.16 -7.06
N GLY A 215 -20.32 -10.72 -6.46
CA GLY A 215 -18.97 -10.75 -6.98
C GLY A 215 -18.39 -12.14 -6.77
N LEU A 216 -17.79 -12.70 -7.82
CA LEU A 216 -17.01 -13.92 -7.77
C LEU A 216 -15.54 -13.56 -8.02
N PHE A 217 -14.71 -13.86 -7.04
CA PHE A 217 -13.27 -13.58 -7.06
C PHE A 217 -12.51 -14.91 -7.11
N PRO A 218 -11.66 -15.14 -8.12
CA PRO A 218 -10.97 -16.41 -8.28
C PRO A 218 -9.86 -16.54 -7.23
N MET A 219 -9.81 -17.68 -6.55
CA MET A 219 -8.84 -18.01 -5.49
C MET A 219 -7.92 -19.18 -5.91
N GLY A 220 -7.96 -19.58 -7.18
CA GLY A 220 -7.22 -20.69 -7.76
C GLY A 220 -7.82 -22.07 -7.43
N ASP A 221 -7.46 -23.07 -8.24
CA ASP A 221 -7.87 -24.46 -8.09
C ASP A 221 -9.40 -24.66 -7.99
N GLY A 222 -10.17 -23.85 -8.72
CA GLY A 222 -11.64 -23.90 -8.70
C GLY A 222 -12.29 -23.33 -7.44
N ARG A 223 -11.52 -22.73 -6.53
CA ARG A 223 -12.03 -22.01 -5.36
C ARG A 223 -12.37 -20.56 -5.74
N TYR A 224 -13.48 -20.07 -5.22
CA TYR A 224 -13.94 -18.70 -5.40
C TYR A 224 -14.40 -18.11 -4.08
N ARG A 225 -14.15 -16.81 -3.92
CA ARG A 225 -14.85 -16.01 -2.93
C ARG A 225 -16.09 -15.39 -3.56
N LEU A 226 -17.25 -15.72 -3.01
CA LEU A 226 -18.50 -15.02 -3.25
C LEU A 226 -18.61 -13.84 -2.28
N VAL A 227 -18.84 -12.64 -2.81
CA VAL A 227 -19.25 -11.46 -2.04
C VAL A 227 -20.58 -10.97 -2.59
N ALA A 228 -21.57 -10.76 -1.73
CA ALA A 228 -22.89 -10.31 -2.17
C ALA A 228 -23.56 -9.47 -1.09
N ASP A 229 -24.41 -8.51 -1.47
CA ASP A 229 -25.25 -7.82 -0.48
C ASP A 229 -26.30 -8.81 0.09
N ARG A 230 -26.64 -8.65 1.36
CA ARG A 230 -27.73 -9.40 1.98
C ARG A 230 -29.07 -8.82 1.51
N PRO A 231 -29.98 -9.64 0.96
CA PRO A 231 -31.34 -9.20 0.65
C PRO A 231 -32.04 -8.59 1.88
N ARG A 232 -32.81 -7.52 1.67
CA ARG A 232 -33.62 -6.89 2.72
C ARG A 232 -34.74 -7.84 3.18
N GLU A 233 -34.45 -8.66 4.18
CA GLU A 233 -35.45 -9.52 4.82
C GLU A 233 -36.09 -8.77 6.01
N ASN A 234 -37.42 -8.76 6.07
CA ASN A 234 -38.17 -8.32 7.25
C ASN A 234 -38.05 -9.37 8.35
N GLY A 235 -36.99 -9.30 9.15
CA GLY A 235 -36.75 -10.19 10.29
C GLY A 235 -35.57 -9.71 11.11
N ALA A 236 -35.57 -10.01 12.41
CA ALA A 236 -34.42 -9.76 13.27
C ALA A 236 -33.18 -10.45 12.70
N LEU A 237 -32.02 -9.80 12.79
CA LEU A 237 -30.72 -10.41 12.49
C LEU A 237 -30.63 -11.73 13.25
N SER A 238 -30.57 -12.86 12.55
CA SER A 238 -30.26 -14.14 13.17
C SER A 238 -28.81 -14.09 13.67
N ASP A 239 -28.51 -14.70 14.81
CA ASP A 239 -27.15 -14.91 15.37
C ASP A 239 -26.27 -15.83 14.48
N GLU A 240 -26.58 -15.95 13.19
CA GLU A 240 -25.83 -16.78 12.25
C GLU A 240 -24.45 -16.19 11.97
N ARG A 241 -23.41 -17.03 12.09
CA ARG A 241 -22.02 -16.62 11.85
C ARG A 241 -21.73 -16.28 10.37
N GLY A 242 -22.55 -16.76 9.43
CA GLY A 242 -22.42 -16.56 7.98
C GLY A 242 -23.51 -17.30 7.18
N PRO A 243 -23.62 -17.10 5.84
CA PRO A 243 -24.60 -17.78 5.00
C PRO A 243 -24.35 -19.30 4.88
N SER A 244 -25.42 -20.08 4.69
CA SER A 244 -25.34 -21.50 4.34
C SER A 244 -25.01 -21.69 2.85
N LEU A 245 -24.53 -22.89 2.47
CA LEU A 245 -24.28 -23.22 1.07
C LEU A 245 -25.55 -23.09 0.22
N ALA A 246 -26.70 -23.53 0.74
CA ALA A 246 -27.98 -23.39 0.06
C ALA A 246 -28.29 -21.91 -0.24
N ARG A 247 -28.03 -21.03 0.72
CA ARG A 247 -28.20 -19.58 0.52
C ARG A 247 -27.25 -19.02 -0.52
N CYS A 248 -25.98 -19.44 -0.52
CA CYS A 248 -25.04 -19.05 -1.57
C CYS A 248 -25.52 -19.50 -2.95
N GLN A 249 -26.03 -20.73 -3.08
CA GLN A 249 -26.59 -21.25 -4.33
C GLN A 249 -27.82 -20.47 -4.80
N GLU A 250 -28.71 -20.06 -3.90
CA GLU A 250 -29.84 -19.18 -4.23
C GLU A 250 -29.37 -17.85 -4.81
N ILE A 251 -28.40 -17.20 -4.14
CA ILE A 251 -27.86 -15.90 -4.57
C ILE A 251 -27.18 -16.02 -5.95
N VAL A 252 -26.37 -17.06 -6.15
CA VAL A 252 -25.68 -17.29 -7.43
C VAL A 252 -26.70 -17.51 -8.56
N ARG A 253 -27.72 -18.36 -8.35
CA ARG A 253 -28.77 -18.58 -9.35
C ARG A 253 -29.54 -17.30 -9.69
N ALA A 254 -29.82 -16.47 -8.69
CA ALA A 254 -30.60 -15.23 -8.87
C ALA A 254 -29.80 -14.11 -9.53
N ARG A 255 -28.52 -13.95 -9.19
CA ARG A 255 -27.72 -12.75 -9.55
C ARG A 255 -26.63 -12.99 -10.58
N VAL A 256 -26.12 -14.21 -10.68
CA VAL A 256 -24.97 -14.55 -11.53
C VAL A 256 -25.44 -15.32 -12.77
N GLY A 257 -26.21 -16.38 -12.57
CA GLY A 257 -26.77 -17.19 -13.65
C GLY A 257 -27.02 -18.63 -13.22
N THR A 258 -27.94 -19.31 -13.91
CA THR A 258 -28.34 -20.69 -13.56
C THR A 258 -27.36 -21.77 -14.02
N SER A 259 -26.41 -21.45 -14.90
CA SER A 259 -25.39 -22.41 -15.38
C SER A 259 -24.28 -22.66 -14.37
N ILE A 260 -24.06 -21.74 -13.42
CA ILE A 260 -22.93 -21.82 -12.49
C ILE A 260 -23.33 -22.63 -11.26
N VAL A 261 -22.59 -23.71 -11.05
CA VAL A 261 -22.75 -24.58 -9.89
C VAL A 261 -21.72 -24.19 -8.84
N VAL A 262 -22.19 -23.97 -7.61
CA VAL A 262 -21.34 -23.75 -6.43
C VAL A 262 -21.51 -24.88 -5.41
N SER A 263 -20.40 -25.34 -4.84
CA SER A 263 -20.31 -26.44 -3.87
C SER A 263 -19.25 -26.16 -2.80
N ASP A 264 -19.04 -27.11 -1.88
CA ASP A 264 -17.89 -27.15 -0.96
C ASP A 264 -17.62 -25.84 -0.22
N LEU A 265 -18.63 -25.36 0.50
CA LEU A 265 -18.51 -24.17 1.35
C LEU A 265 -17.49 -24.44 2.47
N THR A 266 -16.33 -23.80 2.40
CA THR A 266 -15.24 -23.96 3.37
C THR A 266 -15.28 -22.91 4.47
N TRP A 267 -15.76 -21.71 4.15
CA TRP A 267 -15.89 -20.61 5.10
C TRP A 267 -17.00 -19.65 4.69
N SER A 268 -17.68 -19.02 5.65
CA SER A 268 -18.62 -17.94 5.37
C SER A 268 -18.79 -16.98 6.54
N SER A 269 -19.12 -15.72 6.23
CA SER A 269 -19.35 -14.68 7.23
C SER A 269 -20.27 -13.57 6.75
N TYR A 270 -21.02 -12.96 7.67
CA TYR A 270 -21.69 -11.68 7.43
C TYR A 270 -20.81 -10.51 7.87
N PHE A 271 -20.75 -9.47 7.05
CA PHE A 271 -19.95 -8.28 7.28
C PHE A 271 -20.78 -7.01 7.20
N HIS A 272 -20.74 -6.19 8.25
CA HIS A 272 -21.47 -4.92 8.31
C HIS A 272 -20.62 -3.78 7.79
N LEU A 273 -21.20 -2.96 6.91
CA LEU A 273 -20.53 -1.78 6.41
C LEU A 273 -20.51 -0.65 7.45
N HIS A 274 -19.31 -0.25 7.84
CA HIS A 274 -19.07 0.99 8.54
C HIS A 274 -18.14 1.86 7.71
N SER A 275 -18.49 3.14 7.56
CA SER A 275 -17.59 4.13 7.00
C SER A 275 -17.26 5.11 8.12
N ARG A 276 -16.05 4.97 8.68
CA ARG A 276 -15.57 5.74 9.81
C ARG A 276 -14.09 6.03 9.68
N MET A 277 -13.65 7.16 10.23
CA MET A 277 -12.29 7.64 10.12
C MET A 277 -11.92 8.51 11.34
N VAL A 278 -10.65 8.49 11.74
CA VAL A 278 -10.11 9.47 12.69
C VAL A 278 -9.88 10.82 12.01
N GLU A 279 -10.06 11.91 12.75
CA GLU A 279 -9.81 13.26 12.21
C GLU A 279 -8.32 13.54 12.00
N ARG A 280 -7.47 12.94 12.83
CA ARG A 280 -6.01 13.08 12.77
C ARG A 280 -5.35 11.72 12.90
N LEU A 281 -4.42 11.44 12.00
CA LEU A 281 -3.64 10.21 11.99
C LEU A 281 -2.50 10.21 13.02
N ARG A 282 -2.18 11.38 13.57
CA ARG A 282 -1.13 11.58 14.57
C ARG A 282 -1.71 12.25 15.81
N HIS A 283 -1.40 11.70 16.97
CA HIS A 283 -1.68 12.25 18.29
C HIS A 283 -0.39 12.23 19.12
N GLY A 284 0.40 13.31 19.03
CA GLY A 284 1.72 13.38 19.66
C GLY A 284 2.67 12.29 19.14
N ARG A 285 3.03 11.34 20.01
CA ARG A 285 3.87 10.17 19.70
C ARG A 285 3.08 8.93 19.27
N VAL A 286 1.77 9.05 19.10
CA VAL A 286 0.88 7.95 18.68
C VAL A 286 0.43 8.18 17.24
N PHE A 287 0.50 7.14 16.41
CA PHE A 287 0.04 7.13 15.03
C PHE A 287 -1.05 6.07 14.83
N PHE A 288 -2.09 6.40 14.07
CA PHE A 288 -3.14 5.46 13.70
C PHE A 288 -2.95 5.03 12.25
N ALA A 289 -3.02 3.73 11.98
CA ALA A 289 -2.92 3.18 10.63
C ALA A 289 -3.91 2.02 10.40
N GLY A 290 -4.30 1.81 9.14
CA GLY A 290 -5.27 0.80 8.72
C GLY A 290 -6.62 0.96 9.42
N ASP A 291 -7.24 -0.18 9.78
CA ASP A 291 -8.55 -0.22 10.42
C ASP A 291 -8.66 0.56 11.75
N ALA A 292 -7.55 0.84 12.42
CA ALA A 292 -7.54 1.70 13.60
C ALA A 292 -7.77 3.19 13.24
N ALA A 293 -7.34 3.60 12.05
CA ALA A 293 -7.50 4.94 11.48
C ALA A 293 -8.76 5.11 10.65
N HIS A 294 -9.15 4.10 9.86
CA HIS A 294 -10.29 4.18 8.95
C HIS A 294 -10.90 2.81 8.65
N VAL A 295 -12.21 2.74 8.50
CA VAL A 295 -12.94 1.55 8.04
C VAL A 295 -13.86 1.98 6.92
N HIS A 296 -13.91 1.19 5.85
CA HIS A 296 -14.71 1.49 4.66
C HIS A 296 -15.32 0.24 4.04
N SER A 297 -16.12 0.44 2.99
CA SER A 297 -16.72 -0.66 2.22
C SER A 297 -15.66 -1.58 1.59
N PRO A 298 -15.85 -2.91 1.60
CA PRO A 298 -14.94 -3.85 0.97
C PRO A 298 -15.07 -3.86 -0.56
N ALA A 299 -15.98 -3.06 -1.14
CA ALA A 299 -16.31 -2.99 -2.58
C ALA A 299 -15.15 -2.57 -3.52
N GLY A 300 -13.89 -2.59 -3.06
CA GLY A 300 -12.68 -2.44 -3.88
C GLY A 300 -11.46 -3.21 -3.34
N ALA A 301 -11.62 -4.03 -2.30
CA ALA A 301 -10.51 -4.73 -1.61
C ALA A 301 -9.34 -3.81 -1.16
N GLN A 302 -9.62 -2.53 -0.85
CA GLN A 302 -8.58 -1.53 -0.64
C GLN A 302 -8.08 -1.42 0.81
N GLY A 303 -8.84 -1.87 1.83
CA GLY A 303 -8.54 -1.57 3.23
C GLY A 303 -7.19 -2.12 3.70
N MET A 304 -6.95 -3.42 3.46
CA MET A 304 -5.67 -4.07 3.78
C MET A 304 -4.50 -3.44 3.02
N ASN A 305 -4.66 -3.20 1.72
CA ASN A 305 -3.63 -2.59 0.88
C ASN A 305 -3.29 -1.17 1.33
N THR A 306 -4.32 -0.35 1.58
CA THR A 306 -4.19 1.02 2.08
C THR A 306 -3.47 1.06 3.43
N GLY A 307 -3.82 0.15 4.35
CA GLY A 307 -3.12 0.01 5.64
C GLY A 307 -1.66 -0.39 5.51
N ILE A 308 -1.33 -1.36 4.64
CA ILE A 308 0.07 -1.74 4.35
C ILE A 308 0.84 -0.55 3.75
N GLN A 309 0.25 0.20 2.83
CA GLN A 309 0.88 1.40 2.27
C GLN A 309 1.11 2.51 3.31
N GLU A 310 0.18 2.70 4.25
CA GLU A 310 0.36 3.62 5.38
C GLU A 310 1.52 3.21 6.26
N ALA A 311 1.61 1.92 6.56
CA ALA A 311 2.68 1.36 7.38
C ALA A 311 4.05 1.62 6.77
N PHE A 312 4.22 1.40 5.47
CA PHE A 312 5.48 1.71 4.78
C PHE A 312 5.77 3.22 4.73
N ASN A 313 4.75 4.05 4.48
CA ASN A 313 4.89 5.51 4.47
C ASN A 313 5.32 6.06 5.83
N LEU A 314 4.77 5.53 6.93
CA LEU A 314 5.12 5.93 8.29
C LEU A 314 6.47 5.35 8.72
N GLY A 315 6.73 4.08 8.39
CA GLY A 315 7.91 3.34 8.83
C GLY A 315 9.23 4.00 8.45
N TRP A 316 9.38 4.43 7.19
CA TRP A 316 10.62 5.11 6.76
C TRP A 316 10.80 6.48 7.42
N LYS A 317 9.70 7.20 7.69
CA LYS A 317 9.75 8.52 8.35
C LYS A 317 10.19 8.38 9.81
N LEU A 318 9.61 7.41 10.53
CA LEU A 318 10.03 7.06 11.88
C LEU A 318 11.50 6.62 11.91
N ALA A 319 11.91 5.77 10.97
CA ALA A 319 13.30 5.34 10.88
C ALA A 319 14.28 6.49 10.64
N ARG A 320 13.92 7.45 9.80
CA ARG A 320 14.76 8.62 9.54
C ARG A 320 14.85 9.56 10.75
N VAL A 321 13.74 9.75 11.49
CA VAL A 321 13.73 10.57 12.70
C VAL A 321 14.51 9.91 13.84
N LEU A 322 14.29 8.61 14.08
CA LEU A 322 14.91 7.88 15.18
C LEU A 322 16.38 7.52 14.91
N GLY A 323 16.68 7.02 13.71
CA GLY A 323 18.01 6.49 13.40
C GLY A 323 19.00 7.51 12.85
N ALA A 324 18.53 8.66 12.37
CA ALA A 324 19.39 9.64 11.73
C ALA A 324 19.10 11.10 12.11
N GLY A 325 18.21 11.36 13.07
CA GLY A 325 17.99 12.69 13.61
C GLY A 325 17.33 13.68 12.63
N ALA A 326 16.53 13.18 11.67
CA ALA A 326 15.74 14.09 10.85
C ALA A 326 14.71 14.88 11.70
N PRO A 327 14.31 16.09 11.26
CA PRO A 327 13.36 16.91 12.02
C PRO A 327 12.03 16.19 12.25
N GLU A 328 11.50 16.27 13.48
CA GLU A 328 10.25 15.58 13.87
C GLU A 328 9.03 15.98 13.02
N ARG A 329 9.03 17.19 12.46
CA ARG A 329 8.02 17.65 11.49
C ARG A 329 7.91 16.79 10.23
N LEU A 330 8.91 15.95 9.93
CA LEU A 330 8.81 14.92 8.90
C LEU A 330 7.65 13.97 9.20
N LEU A 331 7.38 13.66 10.46
CA LEU A 331 6.29 12.77 10.86
C LEU A 331 4.91 13.39 10.62
N ASP A 332 4.77 14.72 10.65
CA ASP A 332 3.50 15.41 10.34
C ASP A 332 3.07 15.21 8.88
N THR A 333 4.03 14.91 8.01
CA THR A 333 3.76 14.62 6.61
C THR A 333 3.00 13.31 6.43
N TYR A 334 3.04 12.37 7.39
CA TYR A 334 2.21 11.16 7.36
C TYR A 334 0.73 11.51 7.24
N HIS A 335 0.24 12.38 8.13
CA HIS A 335 -1.13 12.88 8.06
C HIS A 335 -1.41 13.64 6.77
N THR A 336 -0.51 14.57 6.40
CA THR A 336 -0.67 15.41 5.20
C THR A 336 -0.77 14.57 3.91
N GLU A 337 -0.09 13.43 3.87
CA GLU A 337 -0.06 12.53 2.73
C GLU A 337 -1.19 11.51 2.72
N ARG A 338 -1.43 10.82 3.84
CA ARG A 338 -2.31 9.64 3.90
C ARG A 338 -3.77 9.97 4.18
N HIS A 339 -4.04 10.94 5.04
CA HIS A 339 -5.40 11.31 5.41
C HIS A 339 -6.27 11.75 4.21
N PRO A 340 -5.78 12.58 3.26
CA PRO A 340 -6.56 12.91 2.08
C PRO A 340 -6.85 11.71 1.17
N ILE A 341 -5.93 10.75 1.08
CA ILE A 341 -6.10 9.53 0.27
C ILE A 341 -7.19 8.67 0.88
N GLU A 342 -7.12 8.40 2.18
CA GLU A 342 -8.12 7.61 2.90
C GLU A 342 -9.52 8.24 2.76
N ARG A 343 -9.63 9.56 2.90
CA ARG A 343 -10.88 10.29 2.68
C ARG A 343 -11.39 10.14 1.25
N ASP A 344 -10.50 10.17 0.26
CA ASP A 344 -10.87 10.03 -1.15
C ASP A 344 -11.27 8.58 -1.48
N VAL A 345 -10.60 7.56 -0.90
CA VAL A 345 -10.99 6.14 -0.95
C VAL A 345 -12.38 5.94 -0.32
N LEU A 346 -12.64 6.53 0.84
CA LEU A 346 -13.96 6.50 1.50
C LEU A 346 -15.06 7.07 0.61
N ARG A 347 -14.79 8.19 -0.08
CA ARG A 347 -15.75 8.83 -1.00
C ARG A 347 -15.96 8.00 -2.26
N GLN A 348 -14.89 7.48 -2.85
CA GLN A 348 -14.93 6.69 -4.09
C GLN A 348 -15.65 5.36 -3.87
N THR A 349 -15.31 4.63 -2.81
CA THR A 349 -15.97 3.37 -2.46
C THR A 349 -17.46 3.59 -2.17
N SER A 350 -17.82 4.63 -1.41
CA SER A 350 -19.22 4.97 -1.16
C SER A 350 -20.00 5.28 -2.43
N PHE A 351 -19.39 6.01 -3.37
CA PHE A 351 -20.01 6.35 -4.65
C PHE A 351 -20.17 5.14 -5.57
N LEU A 352 -19.14 4.28 -5.66
CA LEU A 352 -19.20 3.03 -6.42
C LEU A 352 -20.30 2.11 -5.89
N THR A 353 -20.37 1.94 -4.57
CA THR A 353 -21.43 1.18 -3.91
C THR A 353 -22.82 1.72 -4.28
N GLN A 354 -23.04 3.05 -4.22
CA GLN A 354 -24.31 3.67 -4.62
C GLN A 354 -24.66 3.50 -6.10
N ILE A 355 -23.69 3.52 -7.02
CA ILE A 355 -23.93 3.24 -8.44
C ILE A 355 -24.35 1.78 -8.63
N VAL A 356 -23.61 0.87 -8.00
CA VAL A 356 -23.79 -0.57 -8.16
C VAL A 356 -25.14 -1.03 -7.58
N GLU A 357 -25.63 -0.37 -6.53
CA GLU A 357 -26.92 -0.63 -5.86
C GLU A 357 -28.12 0.13 -6.47
N ALA A 358 -27.91 0.95 -7.51
CA ALA A 358 -28.99 1.77 -8.03
C ALA A 358 -30.05 0.94 -8.78
N ASP A 359 -31.19 0.68 -8.11
CA ASP A 359 -32.29 -0.10 -8.70
C ASP A 359 -33.24 0.72 -9.60
N ARG A 360 -33.31 2.05 -9.40
CA ARG A 360 -34.17 2.98 -10.15
C ARG A 360 -33.56 4.39 -10.20
N GLY A 361 -34.01 5.21 -11.16
CA GLY A 361 -33.69 6.64 -11.22
C GLY A 361 -32.38 6.99 -11.94
N PRO A 362 -31.87 8.22 -11.77
CA PRO A 362 -30.74 8.74 -12.56
C PRO A 362 -29.43 7.97 -12.35
N MET A 363 -29.22 7.36 -11.18
CA MET A 363 -28.03 6.54 -10.90
C MET A 363 -28.04 5.21 -11.68
N LYS A 364 -29.21 4.59 -11.87
CA LYS A 364 -29.36 3.43 -12.73
C LYS A 364 -29.09 3.78 -14.20
N LEU A 365 -29.62 4.91 -14.67
CA LEU A 365 -29.36 5.38 -16.04
C LEU A 365 -27.87 5.67 -16.28
N LEU A 366 -27.19 6.27 -15.29
CA LEU A 366 -25.74 6.46 -15.33
C LEU A 366 -25.01 5.11 -15.46
N ARG A 367 -25.39 4.11 -14.64
CA ARG A 367 -24.82 2.77 -14.67
C ARG A 367 -25.04 2.05 -16.01
N ASP A 368 -26.25 2.06 -16.54
CA ASP A 368 -26.63 1.24 -17.69
C ASP A 368 -26.21 1.87 -19.03
N HIS A 369 -26.07 3.19 -19.10
CA HIS A 369 -25.78 3.90 -20.37
C HIS A 369 -24.46 4.65 -20.38
N VAL A 370 -24.04 5.23 -19.24
CA VAL A 370 -22.85 6.09 -19.19
C VAL A 370 -21.61 5.30 -18.80
N VAL A 371 -21.69 4.36 -17.87
CA VAL A 371 -20.56 3.50 -17.50
C VAL A 371 -20.02 2.70 -18.69
N PRO A 372 -20.83 2.06 -19.56
CA PRO A 372 -20.32 1.36 -20.74
C PRO A 372 -19.62 2.31 -21.73
N LEU A 373 -20.21 3.50 -21.93
CA LEU A 373 -19.64 4.52 -22.81
C LEU A 373 -18.29 5.03 -22.26
N LEU A 374 -18.21 5.31 -20.97
CA LEU A 374 -16.97 5.71 -20.29
C LEU A 374 -15.94 4.59 -20.27
N ALA A 375 -16.35 3.35 -20.08
CA ALA A 375 -15.48 2.18 -20.16
C ALA A 375 -14.88 2.02 -21.56
N SER A 376 -15.60 2.40 -22.62
CA SER A 376 -15.10 2.39 -24.00
C SER A 376 -14.02 3.46 -24.28
N PHE A 377 -13.92 4.49 -23.44
CA PHE A 377 -12.95 5.58 -23.59
C PHE A 377 -11.62 5.26 -22.91
N GLY A 378 -10.55 5.09 -23.70
CA GLY A 378 -9.21 4.68 -23.24
C GLY A 378 -8.68 5.43 -22.01
N PRO A 379 -8.63 6.78 -22.02
CA PRO A 379 -8.11 7.54 -20.89
C PRO A 379 -8.89 7.35 -19.58
N MET A 380 -10.20 7.12 -19.66
CA MET A 380 -11.02 6.85 -18.47
C MET A 380 -10.75 5.44 -17.95
N ARG A 381 -10.64 4.46 -18.84
CA ARG A 381 -10.26 3.09 -18.49
C ARG A 381 -8.91 3.07 -17.78
N ASP A 382 -7.92 3.81 -18.28
CA ASP A 382 -6.59 3.90 -17.69
C ASP A 382 -6.57 4.61 -16.33
N ALA A 383 -7.46 5.59 -16.13
CA ALA A 383 -7.67 6.18 -14.82
C ALA A 383 -8.25 5.15 -13.83
N VAL A 384 -9.29 4.41 -14.23
CA VAL A 384 -9.91 3.36 -13.40
C VAL A 384 -8.91 2.26 -13.06
N ARG A 385 -8.13 1.77 -14.04
CA ARG A 385 -7.06 0.78 -13.84
C ARG A 385 -6.10 1.21 -12.73
N ARG A 386 -5.60 2.45 -12.81
CA ARG A 386 -4.65 3.00 -11.82
C ARG A 386 -5.27 3.24 -10.45
N THR A 387 -6.57 3.53 -10.39
CA THR A 387 -7.28 3.66 -9.11
C THR A 387 -7.45 2.31 -8.44
N VAL A 388 -7.91 1.28 -9.18
CA VAL A 388 -8.10 -0.07 -8.64
C VAL A 388 -6.77 -0.66 -8.18
N SER A 389 -5.72 -0.57 -9.01
CA SER A 389 -4.39 -1.10 -8.69
C SER A 389 -3.59 -0.26 -7.68
N GLU A 390 -4.18 0.84 -7.20
CA GLU A 390 -3.57 1.83 -6.29
C GLU A 390 -2.27 2.47 -6.80
N LEU A 391 -1.93 2.28 -8.09
CA LEU A 391 -0.79 2.92 -8.74
C LEU A 391 -1.01 4.42 -9.02
N GLY A 392 -2.26 4.89 -8.93
CA GLY A 392 -2.64 6.29 -9.10
C GLY A 392 -2.46 7.18 -7.86
N VAL A 393 -2.04 6.62 -6.73
CA VAL A 393 -1.77 7.38 -5.50
C VAL A 393 -0.63 8.37 -5.74
N GLN A 394 -0.75 9.58 -5.19
CA GLN A 394 0.23 10.64 -5.36
C GLN A 394 0.23 11.62 -4.19
N TYR A 395 1.40 12.16 -3.89
CA TYR A 395 1.70 13.12 -2.83
C TYR A 395 2.11 14.49 -3.36
N ARG A 396 1.62 14.92 -4.53
CA ARG A 396 2.04 16.21 -5.15
C ARG A 396 1.82 17.45 -4.28
N LYS A 397 0.91 17.37 -3.30
CA LYS A 397 0.64 18.44 -2.33
C LYS A 397 1.45 18.30 -1.04
N SER A 398 2.23 17.23 -0.90
CA SER A 398 3.10 17.01 0.24
C SER A 398 4.21 18.05 0.25
N PRO A 399 4.56 18.60 1.42
CA PRO A 399 5.68 19.51 1.53
C PRO A 399 7.05 18.81 1.31
N LEU A 400 7.07 17.48 1.20
CA LEU A 400 8.25 16.71 0.80
C LEU A 400 8.52 16.75 -0.71
N THR A 401 7.65 17.40 -1.49
CA THR A 401 7.71 17.44 -2.95
C THR A 401 8.42 18.69 -3.46
N LEU A 402 9.54 18.51 -4.16
CA LEU A 402 10.23 19.55 -4.93
C LEU A 402 10.05 19.29 -6.43
N GLU A 403 9.06 19.94 -7.04
CA GLU A 403 8.80 19.81 -8.48
C GLU A 403 9.58 20.86 -9.29
N ARG A 404 10.29 20.41 -10.32
CA ARG A 404 10.91 21.25 -11.36
C ARG A 404 10.50 20.76 -12.75
N VAL A 405 10.56 21.68 -13.71
CA VAL A 405 10.10 21.42 -15.08
C VAL A 405 11.12 20.58 -15.83
N LEU A 406 10.73 19.35 -16.15
CA LEU A 406 11.36 18.47 -17.13
C LEU A 406 10.36 18.16 -18.25
N ASP A 407 10.87 17.85 -19.44
CA ASP A 407 10.09 17.38 -20.57
C ASP A 407 9.73 15.90 -20.39
N GLY A 408 8.46 15.64 -20.05
CA GLY A 408 7.92 14.32 -19.78
C GLY A 408 8.28 13.75 -18.40
N GLY A 409 8.03 12.44 -18.25
CA GLY A 409 8.29 11.67 -17.03
C GLY A 409 7.33 11.94 -15.87
N PRO A 410 7.44 11.15 -14.78
CA PRO A 410 6.62 11.30 -13.59
C PRO A 410 6.98 12.59 -12.86
N ARG A 411 5.99 13.21 -12.22
CA ARG A 411 6.20 14.42 -11.41
C ARG A 411 6.63 14.06 -9.99
N ALA A 412 7.28 15.00 -9.33
CA ALA A 412 7.51 14.90 -7.90
C ALA A 412 6.16 14.75 -7.17
N GLY A 413 6.14 13.86 -6.18
CA GLY A 413 4.97 13.37 -5.48
C GLY A 413 4.29 12.17 -6.14
N GLU A 414 4.62 11.81 -7.38
CA GLU A 414 4.09 10.58 -8.01
C GLU A 414 4.95 9.36 -7.64
N ARG A 415 4.35 8.17 -7.74
CA ARG A 415 5.08 6.90 -7.71
C ARG A 415 6.18 6.92 -8.78
N ALA A 416 7.39 6.50 -8.42
CA ALA A 416 8.46 6.21 -9.37
C ALA A 416 8.10 4.93 -10.15
N PRO A 417 7.90 4.98 -11.49
CA PRO A 417 7.65 3.79 -12.28
C PRO A 417 8.93 2.94 -12.39
N ASP A 418 8.76 1.64 -12.54
CA ASP A 418 9.87 0.76 -12.94
C ASP A 418 10.25 1.04 -14.39
N ALA A 419 11.54 0.90 -14.71
CA ALA A 419 12.07 1.11 -16.05
C ALA A 419 13.33 0.27 -16.23
N LEU A 420 13.56 -0.19 -17.46
CA LEU A 420 14.82 -0.80 -17.84
C LEU A 420 15.87 0.30 -18.06
N VAL A 421 17.05 0.14 -17.46
CA VAL A 421 18.13 1.13 -17.49
C VAL A 421 19.48 0.49 -17.74
N HIS A 422 20.37 1.24 -18.37
CA HIS A 422 21.80 0.93 -18.36
C HIS A 422 22.45 1.63 -17.16
N VAL A 423 23.03 0.87 -16.23
CA VAL A 423 23.74 1.41 -15.06
C VAL A 423 25.17 1.76 -15.48
N ILE A 424 25.46 3.06 -15.51
CA ILE A 424 26.80 3.59 -15.79
C ILE A 424 27.70 3.47 -14.56
N ASP A 425 27.15 3.80 -13.38
CA ASP A 425 27.87 3.83 -12.11
C ASP A 425 26.89 3.74 -10.93
N GLY A 426 27.37 3.24 -9.79
CA GLY A 426 26.54 3.00 -8.62
C GLY A 426 27.32 2.72 -7.33
N PRO A 427 26.62 2.49 -6.20
CA PRO A 427 27.22 2.37 -4.87
C PRO A 427 28.21 1.19 -4.72
N LEU A 428 28.13 0.19 -5.59
CA LEU A 428 29.01 -0.99 -5.60
C LEU A 428 30.01 -0.99 -6.77
N GLY A 429 30.21 0.15 -7.44
CA GLY A 429 31.08 0.30 -8.62
C GLY A 429 30.37 0.00 -9.94
N GLN A 430 31.14 -0.28 -11.00
CA GLN A 430 30.61 -0.63 -12.34
C GLN A 430 29.94 -2.02 -12.32
N ALA A 431 28.64 -2.10 -12.03
CA ALA A 431 27.79 -3.27 -12.27
C ALA A 431 26.31 -2.84 -12.27
N PRO A 432 25.40 -3.43 -13.10
CA PRO A 432 25.49 -4.72 -13.80
C PRO A 432 25.32 -4.65 -15.34
N GLY A 433 25.49 -3.48 -15.95
CA GLY A 433 25.10 -3.27 -17.36
C GLY A 433 23.63 -2.90 -17.42
N VAL A 434 22.73 -3.86 -17.63
CA VAL A 434 21.27 -3.62 -17.67
C VAL A 434 20.62 -4.00 -16.35
N ALA A 435 19.79 -3.13 -15.79
CA ALA A 435 19.03 -3.35 -14.56
C ALA A 435 17.62 -2.76 -14.68
N ARG A 436 16.72 -3.11 -13.74
CA ARG A 436 15.46 -2.40 -13.53
C ARG A 436 15.58 -1.43 -12.38
N LEU A 437 14.90 -0.29 -12.45
CA LEU A 437 14.95 0.72 -11.39
C LEU A 437 14.48 0.20 -10.03
N PHE A 438 13.53 -0.74 -10.00
CA PHE A 438 13.09 -1.34 -8.74
C PHE A 438 14.19 -2.17 -8.06
N ASP A 439 15.09 -2.79 -8.82
CA ASP A 439 16.24 -3.52 -8.27
C ASP A 439 17.29 -2.58 -7.65
N LEU A 440 17.32 -1.33 -8.11
CA LEU A 440 18.22 -0.28 -7.64
C LEU A 440 17.69 0.47 -6.40
N HIS A 441 16.41 0.26 -6.06
CA HIS A 441 15.73 0.97 -4.99
C HIS A 441 16.12 0.44 -3.61
N GLU A 442 16.42 1.34 -2.67
CA GLU A 442 16.72 0.99 -1.28
C GLU A 442 15.52 1.26 -0.36
N PRO A 443 14.86 0.24 0.23
CA PRO A 443 13.69 0.44 1.09
C PRO A 443 13.99 1.16 2.42
N THR A 444 15.27 1.30 2.79
CA THR A 444 15.71 1.97 4.02
C THR A 444 16.25 3.39 3.79
N GLY A 445 16.37 3.82 2.53
CA GLY A 445 17.03 5.06 2.15
C GLY A 445 16.45 5.68 0.89
N PHE A 446 16.95 6.85 0.53
CA PHE A 446 16.60 7.53 -0.70
C PHE A 446 17.43 6.98 -1.85
N THR A 447 16.82 6.93 -3.03
CA THR A 447 17.50 6.55 -4.27
C THR A 447 17.59 7.79 -5.16
N LEU A 448 18.81 8.30 -5.39
CA LEU A 448 19.06 9.38 -6.35
C LEU A 448 19.41 8.77 -7.70
N LEU A 449 18.50 8.92 -8.66
CA LEU A 449 18.73 8.56 -10.05
C LEU A 449 19.27 9.79 -10.78
N LEU A 450 20.46 9.68 -11.35
CA LEU A 450 21.07 10.67 -12.22
C LEU A 450 20.98 10.15 -13.64
N LEU A 451 20.09 10.77 -14.41
CA LEU A 451 19.75 10.35 -15.75
C LEU A 451 20.67 11.08 -16.72
N GLU A 452 21.50 10.31 -17.43
CA GLU A 452 22.51 10.77 -18.36
C GLU A 452 22.24 10.26 -19.78
N ASP A 453 22.91 10.87 -20.76
CA ASP A 453 22.97 10.31 -22.11
C ASP A 453 23.88 9.07 -22.12
N PRO A 454 23.63 8.08 -23.00
CA PRO A 454 24.49 6.91 -23.10
C PRO A 454 25.95 7.29 -23.40
N PRO A 455 26.94 6.55 -22.84
CA PRO A 455 28.34 6.86 -23.07
C PRO A 455 28.67 6.82 -24.57
N GLN A 456 29.32 7.86 -25.09
CA GLN A 456 29.81 7.86 -26.46
C GLN A 456 31.02 6.93 -26.60
N GLU A 457 30.95 5.95 -27.51
CA GLU A 457 32.08 5.07 -27.81
C GLU A 457 33.30 5.88 -28.31
N GLY A 458 34.42 5.80 -27.59
CA GLY A 458 35.72 6.33 -28.04
C GLY A 458 36.31 7.52 -27.26
N GLY A 459 35.64 8.03 -26.23
CA GLY A 459 36.14 9.12 -25.40
C GLY A 459 37.14 8.68 -24.32
N VAL A 460 38.41 8.43 -24.67
CA VAL A 460 39.48 8.30 -23.66
C VAL A 460 39.90 9.71 -23.21
N GLY A 461 39.29 10.21 -22.14
CA GLY A 461 39.54 11.55 -21.60
C GLY A 461 38.87 11.76 -20.23
N ALA A 462 39.14 12.89 -19.59
CA ALA A 462 38.57 13.28 -18.28
C ALA A 462 37.03 13.06 -18.24
N PRO A 463 36.45 12.71 -17.07
CA PRO A 463 35.02 12.48 -16.95
C PRO A 463 34.24 13.68 -17.53
N PRO A 464 33.16 13.46 -18.29
CA PRO A 464 32.39 14.56 -18.86
C PRO A 464 31.91 15.50 -17.72
N PRO A 465 31.76 16.81 -17.97
CA PRO A 465 31.36 17.79 -16.94
C PRO A 465 30.10 17.42 -16.14
N ALA A 466 29.20 16.64 -16.75
CA ALA A 466 28.02 16.09 -16.08
C ALA A 466 28.37 15.07 -14.97
N ALA A 467 29.41 14.25 -15.15
CA ALA A 467 29.86 13.26 -14.18
C ALA A 467 30.51 13.91 -12.94
N GLU A 468 31.29 15.00 -13.13
CA GLU A 468 31.83 15.77 -12.01
C GLU A 468 30.71 16.44 -11.18
N ALA A 469 29.72 17.05 -11.86
CA ALA A 469 28.56 17.64 -11.21
C ALA A 469 27.71 16.60 -10.46
N ALA A 470 27.51 15.42 -11.06
CA ALA A 470 26.84 14.27 -10.46
C ALA A 470 27.56 13.84 -9.16
N GLN A 471 28.88 13.72 -9.21
CA GLN A 471 29.68 13.31 -8.06
C GLN A 471 29.69 14.37 -6.94
N ALA A 472 29.77 15.65 -7.28
CA ALA A 472 29.67 16.75 -6.32
C ALA A 472 28.29 16.80 -5.63
N LEU A 473 27.21 16.55 -6.38
CA LEU A 473 25.86 16.46 -5.84
C LEU A 473 25.74 15.25 -4.89
N ALA A 474 26.24 14.08 -5.30
CA ALA A 474 26.26 12.87 -4.49
C ALA A 474 26.97 13.09 -3.15
N GLN A 475 28.17 13.65 -3.16
CA GLN A 475 28.93 13.98 -1.96
C GLN A 475 28.21 14.98 -1.05
N SER A 476 27.51 15.95 -1.64
CA SER A 476 26.75 16.95 -0.88
C SER A 476 25.51 16.34 -0.22
N LEU A 477 24.80 15.45 -0.92
CA LEU A 477 23.66 14.73 -0.35
C LEU A 477 24.09 13.74 0.72
N GLU A 478 25.23 13.06 0.56
CA GLU A 478 25.78 12.19 1.60
C GLU A 478 26.13 12.97 2.87
N ARG A 479 26.62 14.21 2.75
CA ARG A 479 26.84 15.09 3.92
C ARG A 479 25.54 15.50 4.61
N ILE A 480 24.49 15.78 3.85
CA ILE A 480 23.17 16.18 4.40
C ILE A 480 22.44 14.98 5.00
N MET A 481 22.53 13.82 4.33
CA MET A 481 21.83 12.59 4.69
C MET A 481 22.78 11.38 4.77
N PRO A 482 23.69 11.34 5.76
CA PRO A 482 24.70 10.29 5.86
C PRO A 482 24.08 8.90 5.89
N GLY A 483 24.61 8.00 5.06
CA GLY A 483 24.20 6.61 4.94
C GLY A 483 22.82 6.37 4.32
N ALA A 484 22.06 7.43 4.04
CA ALA A 484 20.65 7.36 3.68
C ALA A 484 20.34 7.69 2.22
N VAL A 485 21.36 7.89 1.38
CA VAL A 485 21.17 8.03 -0.08
C VAL A 485 21.99 6.98 -0.81
N ARG A 486 21.40 6.38 -1.85
CA ARG A 486 22.09 5.57 -2.85
C ARG A 486 22.00 6.30 -4.18
N VAL A 487 23.16 6.55 -4.79
CA VAL A 487 23.26 7.30 -6.03
C VAL A 487 23.52 6.34 -7.17
N TRP A 488 22.72 6.44 -8.22
CA TRP A 488 22.86 5.66 -9.44
C TRP A 488 22.93 6.59 -10.64
N ARG A 489 23.93 6.39 -11.49
CA ARG A 489 24.02 7.05 -12.79
C ARG A 489 23.51 6.08 -13.84
N VAL A 490 22.46 6.47 -14.53
CA VAL A 490 21.71 5.61 -15.44
C VAL A 490 21.51 6.27 -16.79
N ALA A 491 21.62 5.48 -17.84
CA ALA A 491 21.29 5.87 -19.21
C ALA A 491 20.16 5.01 -19.76
N ASP A 492 19.62 5.47 -20.88
CA ASP A 492 18.59 4.74 -21.61
C ASP A 492 19.15 3.43 -22.15
N THR A 493 18.32 2.39 -22.17
CA THR A 493 18.63 1.11 -22.77
C THR A 493 17.37 0.52 -23.37
N GLU A 494 17.53 -0.20 -24.46
CA GLU A 494 16.46 -0.99 -25.04
C GLU A 494 16.59 -2.44 -24.57
N GLY A 495 15.46 -3.14 -24.49
CA GLY A 495 15.37 -4.55 -24.14
C GLY A 495 13.97 -5.09 -24.40
N ASP A 496 13.85 -6.41 -24.56
CA ASP A 496 12.57 -7.04 -24.92
C ASP A 496 11.55 -6.91 -23.77
N GLY A 497 10.43 -6.21 -24.03
CA GLY A 497 9.21 -6.27 -23.22
C GLY A 497 9.13 -5.37 -21.97
N ALA A 498 10.03 -4.40 -21.76
CA ALA A 498 9.95 -3.42 -20.66
C ALA A 498 10.04 -1.98 -21.16
N ALA A 499 9.35 -1.05 -20.49
CA ALA A 499 9.46 0.38 -20.81
C ALA A 499 10.90 0.86 -20.54
N GLY A 500 11.49 1.51 -21.53
CA GLY A 500 12.81 2.13 -21.40
C GLY A 500 12.77 3.36 -20.49
N LEU A 501 13.95 3.87 -20.16
CA LEU A 501 14.10 5.04 -19.30
C LEU A 501 13.48 6.29 -19.92
N ALA A 502 13.58 6.45 -21.25
CA ALA A 502 12.94 7.58 -21.94
C ALA A 502 11.40 7.52 -21.91
N ASP A 503 10.80 6.33 -21.99
CA ASP A 503 9.35 6.17 -21.96
C ASP A 503 8.79 6.43 -20.56
N ALA A 504 9.48 5.90 -19.54
CA ALA A 504 9.05 6.02 -18.16
C ALA A 504 9.39 7.41 -17.57
N TYR A 505 10.58 7.95 -17.80
CA TYR A 505 11.09 9.18 -17.15
C TYR A 505 11.23 10.38 -18.10
N GLY A 506 10.81 10.26 -19.35
CA GLY A 506 10.98 11.31 -20.35
C GLY A 506 12.44 11.46 -20.79
N ARG A 507 12.68 12.42 -21.69
CA ARG A 507 13.96 12.57 -22.42
C ARG A 507 14.87 13.68 -21.90
N SER A 508 14.47 14.37 -20.83
CA SER A 508 15.30 15.45 -20.27
C SER A 508 16.59 14.90 -19.66
N ARG A 509 17.74 15.26 -20.22
CA ARG A 509 19.08 14.89 -19.75
C ARG A 509 20.02 16.10 -19.82
N PRO A 510 21.03 16.21 -18.93
CA PRO A 510 21.16 15.48 -17.67
C PRO A 510 20.11 15.96 -16.64
N SER A 511 19.47 15.02 -15.96
CA SER A 511 18.45 15.30 -14.93
C SER A 511 18.60 14.39 -13.73
N PHE A 512 17.91 14.73 -12.64
CA PHE A 512 17.87 13.91 -11.43
C PHE A 512 16.44 13.62 -10.99
N TYR A 513 16.27 12.46 -10.35
CA TYR A 513 15.10 12.07 -9.59
C TYR A 513 15.54 11.58 -8.21
N LEU A 514 15.05 12.20 -7.14
CA LEU A 514 15.22 11.71 -5.78
C LEU A 514 13.98 10.92 -5.39
N VAL A 515 14.12 9.61 -5.26
CA VAL A 515 13.06 8.67 -4.87
C VAL A 515 13.17 8.38 -3.38
N ARG A 516 12.03 8.44 -2.68
CA ARG A 516 11.88 8.14 -1.25
C ARG A 516 11.92 6.64 -0.98
N PRO A 517 12.22 6.21 0.25
CA PRO A 517 12.19 4.79 0.62
C PRO A 517 10.88 4.07 0.28
N ASP A 518 9.74 4.78 0.30
CA ASP A 518 8.42 4.24 -0.07
C ASP A 518 8.10 4.29 -1.58
N GLY A 519 9.09 4.55 -2.43
CA GLY A 519 8.97 4.49 -3.90
C GLY A 519 8.28 5.69 -4.55
N TYR A 520 8.12 6.81 -3.84
CA TYR A 520 7.57 8.06 -4.38
C TYR A 520 8.68 9.08 -4.66
N ILE A 521 8.53 9.88 -5.70
CA ILE A 521 9.52 10.90 -6.08
C ILE A 521 9.41 12.08 -5.11
N ALA A 522 10.43 12.33 -4.30
CA ALA A 522 10.52 13.55 -3.48
C ALA A 522 10.90 14.76 -4.32
N ALA A 523 11.79 14.60 -5.29
CA ALA A 523 12.27 15.71 -6.09
C ALA A 523 12.65 15.29 -7.51
N ARG A 524 12.50 16.20 -8.47
CA ARG A 524 13.09 16.06 -9.81
C ARG A 524 13.60 17.40 -10.32
N GLY A 525 14.54 17.39 -11.26
CA GLY A 525 15.06 18.63 -11.86
C GLY A 525 16.26 18.42 -12.79
N ARG A 526 16.72 19.51 -13.41
CA ARG A 526 17.92 19.49 -14.26
C ARG A 526 19.16 19.59 -13.38
N LEU A 527 20.16 18.77 -13.67
CA LEU A 527 21.40 18.74 -12.89
C LEU A 527 22.11 20.10 -12.88
N ALA A 528 22.11 20.81 -14.02
CA ALA A 528 22.80 22.08 -14.17
C ALA A 528 22.17 23.26 -13.40
N SER A 529 20.84 23.28 -13.21
CA SER A 529 20.13 24.45 -12.66
C SER A 529 19.47 24.21 -11.31
N ASP A 530 19.12 22.96 -10.97
CA ASP A 530 18.22 22.67 -9.84
C ASP A 530 18.93 22.02 -8.63
N THR A 531 20.23 21.71 -8.74
CA THR A 531 21.04 21.06 -7.69
C THR A 531 20.97 21.81 -6.35
N ASN A 532 21.13 23.14 -6.34
CA ASN A 532 21.06 23.92 -5.11
C ASN A 532 19.66 23.92 -4.47
N ALA A 533 18.60 23.80 -5.27
CA ALA A 533 17.24 23.68 -4.74
C ALA A 533 17.02 22.31 -4.10
N LEU A 534 17.55 21.25 -4.70
CA LEU A 534 17.54 19.90 -4.14
C LEU A 534 18.25 19.86 -2.78
N LEU A 535 19.47 20.40 -2.70
CA LEU A 535 20.25 20.40 -1.46
C LEU A 535 19.51 21.10 -0.31
N ARG A 536 18.98 22.31 -0.55
CA ARG A 536 18.17 23.03 0.46
C ARG A 536 16.90 22.29 0.87
N HIS A 537 16.25 21.60 -0.08
CA HIS A 537 15.08 20.80 0.21
C HIS A 537 15.42 19.62 1.12
N CYS A 538 16.50 18.91 0.82
CA CYS A 538 17.01 17.83 1.65
C CYS A 538 17.48 18.32 3.02
N GLU A 539 18.16 19.47 3.10
CA GLU A 539 18.57 20.09 4.37
C GLU A 539 17.36 20.40 5.25
N SER A 540 16.30 20.92 4.64
CA SER A 540 15.06 21.24 5.33
C SER A 540 14.42 19.96 5.91
N TRP A 541 14.16 18.96 5.08
CA TRP A 541 13.27 17.86 5.45
C TRP A 541 13.95 16.60 5.95
N PHE A 542 15.18 16.36 5.52
CA PHE A 542 15.83 15.06 5.66
C PHE A 542 17.21 15.15 6.32
N ALA A 543 17.75 16.35 6.59
CA ALA A 543 19.04 16.51 7.23
C ALA A 543 19.09 15.71 8.53
N GLY A 544 20.13 14.90 8.67
CA GLY A 544 20.44 14.31 9.96
C GLY A 544 21.28 15.26 10.80
N VAL A 545 21.09 15.24 12.11
CA VAL A 545 22.14 15.72 13.00
C VAL A 545 23.17 14.59 13.06
N SER A 546 24.39 14.81 12.58
CA SER A 546 25.49 13.90 12.92
C SER A 546 25.60 13.90 14.45
N LEU A 547 25.15 12.83 15.09
CA LEU A 547 25.47 12.60 16.49
C LEU A 547 27.01 12.57 16.57
N PRO A 548 27.63 13.43 17.39
CA PRO A 548 29.08 13.41 17.54
C PRO A 548 29.50 12.01 18.01
N ALA A 549 30.49 11.45 17.30
CA ALA A 549 31.01 10.09 17.47
C ALA A 549 31.63 9.82 18.85
#